data_AF-T2JCD0-F1
#
_entry.id   AF-T2JCD0-F1
#
_cell.length_a   1.000
_cell.length_b   1.000
_cell.length_c   1.000
_cell.angle_alpha   90.00
_cell.angle_beta   90.00
_cell.angle_gamma   90.00
#
_symmetry.space_group_name_H-M   'P 1'
#
loop_
_entity.id
_entity.type
_entity.pdbx_description
1 polymer ?
#
loop_
_entity_poly.entity_id
_entity_poly.type
_entity_poly.pdbx_seq_one_letter_code
_entity_poly.pdbx_strand_id
1 'polypeptide(L)'
;MINKFKIDTVAWREIVKLWCGLATDTTNLIREVYEKDPLAALECLADAQVVDETLAKKIIEHFKQELLHQEDTENIAKALAAVAADYRPRGSALLQFLVDIMNEDDNSSHKQAAAKTLSYTNLPQAVDILAKY
;
A
#
# COMPACT_ATOMS: atom_id res chain seq x y z
N MET A 1 14.61 -16.78 -8.12
CA MET A 1 13.67 -15.70 -8.51
C MET A 1 14.20 -14.35 -8.04
N ILE A 2 14.38 -14.13 -6.73
CA ILE A 2 14.87 -12.84 -6.21
C ILE A 2 16.23 -12.39 -6.79
N ASN A 3 17.16 -13.32 -7.02
CA ASN A 3 18.45 -12.99 -7.66
C ASN A 3 18.29 -12.47 -9.09
N LYS A 4 17.28 -12.92 -9.83
CA LYS A 4 17.00 -12.42 -11.20
C LYS A 4 16.35 -11.04 -11.14
N PHE A 5 15.43 -10.83 -10.20
CA PHE A 5 14.85 -9.52 -9.92
C PHE A 5 15.91 -8.47 -9.54
N LYS A 6 16.91 -8.86 -8.74
CA LYS A 6 18.03 -7.96 -8.39
C LYS A 6 18.89 -7.55 -9.60
N ILE A 7 18.89 -8.33 -10.67
CA ILE A 7 19.64 -8.06 -11.90
C ILE A 7 18.79 -7.22 -12.86
N ASP A 8 17.51 -7.54 -13.00
CA ASP A 8 16.57 -6.84 -13.88
C ASP A 8 15.22 -6.67 -13.17
N THR A 9 15.08 -5.55 -12.46
CA THR A 9 13.88 -5.20 -11.68
C THR A 9 12.65 -5.12 -12.57
N VAL A 10 12.78 -4.51 -13.75
CA VAL A 10 11.64 -4.23 -14.64
C VAL A 10 11.09 -5.52 -15.22
N ALA A 11 11.94 -6.40 -15.76
CA ALA A 11 11.49 -7.65 -16.38
C ALA A 11 10.89 -8.64 -15.36
N TRP A 12 11.29 -8.57 -14.09
CA TRP A 12 10.89 -9.51 -13.06
C TRP A 12 9.83 -8.99 -12.09
N ARG A 13 9.45 -7.70 -12.16
CA ARG A 13 8.53 -7.06 -11.22
C ARG A 13 7.20 -7.80 -11.08
N GLU A 14 6.52 -8.05 -12.19
CA GLU A 14 5.20 -8.70 -12.16
C GLU A 14 5.28 -10.18 -11.77
N ILE A 15 6.41 -10.84 -12.08
CA ILE A 15 6.66 -12.21 -11.61
C ILE A 15 6.79 -12.21 -10.09
N VAL A 16 7.60 -11.32 -9.52
CA VAL A 16 7.76 -11.18 -8.07
C VAL A 16 6.42 -10.92 -7.38
N LYS A 17 5.62 -9.99 -7.90
CA LYS A 17 4.29 -9.69 -7.35
C LYS A 17 3.37 -10.90 -7.34
N LEU A 18 3.33 -11.65 -8.44
CA LEU A 18 2.56 -12.90 -8.51
C LEU A 18 2.98 -13.88 -7.39
N TRP A 19 4.28 -14.02 -7.13
CA TRP A 19 4.77 -14.89 -6.06
C TRP A 19 4.41 -14.41 -4.65
N CYS A 20 4.24 -13.10 -4.45
CA CYS A 20 3.80 -12.56 -3.17
C CYS A 20 2.39 -13.05 -2.76
N GLY A 21 1.49 -13.31 -3.73
CA GLY A 21 0.17 -13.88 -3.44
C GLY A 21 0.15 -15.41 -3.28
N LEU A 22 1.19 -16.11 -3.73
CA LEU A 22 1.23 -17.59 -3.77
C LEU A 22 2.03 -18.23 -2.63
N ALA A 23 3.01 -17.51 -2.08
CA ALA A 23 3.86 -18.05 -1.03
C ALA A 23 3.18 -18.00 0.34
N THR A 24 3.44 -19.02 1.17
CA THR A 24 2.88 -19.12 2.52
C THR A 24 3.44 -18.05 3.46
N ASP A 25 4.73 -17.72 3.36
CA ASP A 25 5.38 -16.62 4.08
C ASP A 25 6.26 -15.84 3.09
N THR A 26 5.94 -14.56 2.92
CA THR A 26 6.61 -13.65 1.98
C THR A 26 7.60 -12.71 2.65
N THR A 27 7.88 -12.87 3.95
CA THR A 27 8.69 -11.92 4.73
C THR A 27 10.05 -11.64 4.09
N ASN A 28 10.81 -12.68 3.78
CA ASN A 28 12.14 -12.52 3.19
C ASN A 28 12.05 -11.98 1.76
N LEU A 29 11.03 -12.39 0.99
CA LEU A 29 10.82 -11.91 -0.37
C LEU A 29 10.55 -10.40 -0.37
N ILE A 30 9.58 -9.95 0.43
CA ILE A 30 9.20 -8.54 0.52
C ILE A 30 10.35 -7.68 1.06
N ARG A 31 11.14 -8.19 2.01
CA ARG A 31 12.32 -7.47 2.49
C ARG A 31 13.30 -7.16 1.37
N GLU A 32 13.63 -8.17 0.57
CA GLU A 32 14.56 -8.06 -0.55
C GLU A 32 14.01 -7.20 -1.70
N VAL A 33 12.69 -7.25 -1.93
CA VAL A 33 12.02 -6.39 -2.91
C VAL A 33 12.05 -4.94 -2.44
N TYR A 34 11.78 -4.68 -1.16
CA TYR A 34 11.75 -3.34 -0.58
C TYR A 34 13.09 -2.61 -0.71
N GLU A 35 14.22 -3.32 -0.70
CA GLU A 35 15.55 -2.72 -0.91
C GLU A 35 15.79 -2.22 -2.35
N LYS A 36 15.02 -2.70 -3.33
CA LYS A 36 15.23 -2.39 -4.77
C LYS A 36 14.08 -1.64 -5.41
N ASP A 37 12.85 -2.01 -5.06
CA ASP A 37 11.61 -1.40 -5.53
C ASP A 37 10.63 -1.33 -4.33
N PRO A 38 10.71 -0.25 -3.54
CA PRO A 38 9.83 -0.06 -2.38
C PRO A 38 8.35 -0.14 -2.75
N LEU A 39 7.96 0.38 -3.92
CA LEU A 39 6.58 0.41 -4.35
C LEU A 39 6.08 -1.00 -4.68
N ALA A 40 6.88 -1.81 -5.39
CA ALA A 40 6.55 -3.21 -5.62
C ALA A 40 6.45 -4.01 -4.30
N ALA A 41 7.23 -3.65 -3.28
CA ALA A 41 7.11 -4.28 -1.96
C ALA A 41 5.77 -3.93 -1.28
N LEU A 42 5.31 -2.68 -1.40
CA LEU A 42 3.98 -2.29 -0.93
C LEU A 42 2.86 -3.00 -1.70
N GLU A 43 2.97 -3.10 -3.03
CA GLU A 43 2.03 -3.88 -3.85
C GLU A 43 2.01 -5.35 -3.42
N CYS A 44 3.17 -5.96 -3.17
CA CYS A 44 3.29 -7.31 -2.62
C CYS A 44 2.62 -7.47 -1.25
N LEU A 45 2.64 -6.43 -0.39
CA LEU A 45 1.97 -6.51 0.90
C LEU A 45 0.47 -6.70 0.75
N ALA A 46 -0.17 -6.08 -0.25
CA ALA A 46 -1.60 -6.23 -0.49
C ALA A 46 -1.99 -7.70 -0.72
N ASP A 47 -1.18 -8.43 -1.49
CA ASP A 47 -1.44 -9.83 -1.85
C ASP A 47 -0.92 -10.84 -0.81
N ALA A 48 0.07 -10.46 0.02
CA ALA A 48 0.72 -11.36 0.97
C ALA A 48 -0.26 -11.97 1.98
N GLN A 49 -0.21 -13.30 2.15
CA GLN A 49 -0.99 -14.00 3.17
C GLN A 49 -0.37 -13.88 4.56
N VAL A 50 0.93 -14.16 4.67
CA VAL A 50 1.71 -14.03 5.91
C VAL A 50 2.97 -13.23 5.63
N VAL A 51 3.20 -12.23 6.47
CA VAL A 51 4.39 -11.39 6.46
C VAL A 51 4.65 -10.93 7.89
N ASP A 52 5.93 -10.78 8.25
CA ASP A 52 6.33 -10.15 9.50
C ASP A 52 5.67 -8.77 9.68
N GLU A 53 4.98 -8.60 10.81
CA GLU A 53 4.20 -7.39 11.09
C GLU A 53 5.08 -6.15 11.21
N THR A 54 6.31 -6.31 11.73
CA THR A 54 7.26 -5.19 11.88
C THR A 54 7.68 -4.66 10.52
N LEU A 55 8.01 -5.56 9.58
CA LEU A 55 8.32 -5.21 8.19
C LEU A 55 7.12 -4.57 7.50
N ALA A 56 5.94 -5.17 7.61
CA ALA A 56 4.73 -4.63 6.98
C ALA A 56 4.41 -3.22 7.49
N LYS A 57 4.47 -3.00 8.81
CA LYS A 57 4.27 -1.70 9.43
C LYS A 57 5.30 -0.69 8.94
N LYS A 58 6.59 -1.06 8.89
CA LYS A 58 7.66 -0.18 8.39
C LYS A 58 7.38 0.31 6.97
N ILE A 59 7.00 -0.59 6.06
CA ILE A 59 6.73 -0.25 4.65
C ILE A 59 5.50 0.65 4.54
N ILE A 60 4.42 0.31 5.25
CA ILE A 60 3.19 1.12 5.23
C ILE A 60 3.44 2.51 5.79
N GLU A 61 4.14 2.65 6.92
CA GLU A 61 4.44 3.95 7.50
C GLU A 61 5.32 4.80 6.59
N HIS A 62 6.30 4.20 5.90
CA HIS A 62 7.06 4.91 4.88
C HIS A 62 6.14 5.52 3.81
N PHE A 63 5.23 4.72 3.23
CA PHE A 63 4.34 5.21 2.17
C PHE A 63 3.20 6.12 2.65
N LYS A 64 2.78 6.02 3.92
CA LYS A 64 1.89 7.02 4.52
C LYS A 64 2.55 8.39 4.54
N GLN A 65 3.83 8.47 4.91
CA GLN A 65 4.57 9.73 4.87
C GLN A 65 4.72 10.23 3.43
N GLU A 66 5.11 9.37 2.49
CA GLU A 66 5.24 9.77 1.08
C GLU A 66 3.91 10.26 0.48
N LEU A 67 2.78 9.62 0.83
CA LEU A 67 1.44 10.03 0.38
C LEU A 67 1.11 11.48 0.79
N LEU A 68 1.57 11.91 1.96
CA LEU A 68 1.23 13.22 2.52
C LEU A 68 2.21 14.33 2.09
N HIS A 69 3.43 13.99 1.67
CA HIS A 69 4.48 14.96 1.35
C HIS A 69 4.72 15.18 -0.15
N GLN A 70 4.26 14.29 -1.03
CA GLN A 70 4.48 14.40 -2.47
C GLN A 70 3.24 14.89 -3.23
N GLU A 71 3.44 15.61 -4.34
CA GLU A 71 2.34 16.11 -5.20
C GLU A 71 1.82 15.06 -6.20
N ASP A 72 2.66 14.13 -6.68
CA ASP A 72 2.27 13.05 -7.60
C ASP A 72 2.33 11.67 -6.93
N THR A 73 1.24 11.34 -6.22
CA THR A 73 1.15 10.13 -5.40
C THR A 73 0.27 9.06 -6.03
N GLU A 74 -0.01 9.09 -7.34
CA GLU A 74 -1.02 8.18 -7.92
C GLU A 74 -0.72 6.70 -7.71
N ASN A 75 0.51 6.28 -7.98
CA ASN A 75 0.90 4.88 -7.81
C ASN A 75 0.94 4.48 -6.33
N ILE A 76 1.35 5.40 -5.45
CA ILE A 76 1.34 5.21 -3.99
C ILE A 76 -0.11 5.04 -3.50
N ALA A 77 -1.01 5.92 -3.93
CA ALA A 77 -2.43 5.87 -3.61
C ALA A 77 -3.05 4.55 -4.06
N LYS A 78 -2.78 4.08 -5.29
CA LYS A 78 -3.26 2.78 -5.76
C LYS A 78 -2.72 1.61 -4.91
N ALA A 79 -1.43 1.61 -4.60
CA ALA A 79 -0.82 0.55 -3.81
C ALA A 79 -1.32 0.53 -2.35
N LEU A 80 -1.43 1.70 -1.70
CA LEU A 80 -2.01 1.83 -0.36
C LEU A 80 -3.49 1.45 -0.36
N ALA A 81 -4.25 1.82 -1.39
CA ALA A 81 -5.65 1.45 -1.53
C ALA A 81 -5.85 -0.06 -1.63
N ALA A 82 -4.98 -0.77 -2.36
CA ALA A 82 -4.99 -2.23 -2.43
C ALA A 82 -4.76 -2.87 -1.05
N VAL A 83 -3.88 -2.30 -0.23
CA VAL A 83 -3.69 -2.74 1.17
C VAL A 83 -4.90 -2.39 2.03
N ALA A 84 -5.49 -1.21 1.87
CA ALA A 84 -6.64 -0.74 2.65
C ALA A 84 -7.95 -1.47 2.31
N ALA A 85 -8.05 -2.05 1.10
CA ALA A 85 -9.18 -2.86 0.66
C ALA A 85 -9.29 -4.21 1.40
N ASP A 86 -8.25 -4.59 2.13
CA ASP A 86 -8.16 -5.85 2.87
C ASP A 86 -8.83 -5.75 4.26
N TYR A 87 -9.71 -6.72 4.57
CA TYR A 87 -10.43 -6.78 5.85
C TYR A 87 -9.55 -7.24 7.02
N ARG A 88 -8.33 -7.72 6.76
CA ARG A 88 -7.38 -8.10 7.82
C ARG A 88 -6.93 -6.86 8.61
N PRO A 89 -6.42 -7.03 9.86
CA PRO A 89 -6.13 -5.91 10.76
C PRO A 89 -5.29 -4.78 10.15
N ARG A 90 -4.30 -5.14 9.33
CA ARG A 90 -3.43 -4.19 8.63
C ARG A 90 -4.18 -3.32 7.62
N GLY A 91 -5.06 -3.90 6.82
CA GLY A 91 -5.84 -3.15 5.84
C GLY A 91 -6.89 -2.27 6.50
N SER A 92 -7.57 -2.80 7.51
CA SER A 92 -8.52 -2.03 8.33
C SER A 92 -7.85 -0.83 9.03
N ALA A 93 -6.65 -1.00 9.57
CA ALA A 93 -5.90 0.09 10.20
C ALA A 93 -5.46 1.16 9.19
N LEU A 94 -5.07 0.77 7.97
CA LEU A 94 -4.72 1.72 6.91
C LEU A 94 -5.96 2.46 6.41
N LEU A 95 -7.08 1.78 6.26
CA LEU A 95 -8.33 2.43 5.89
C LEU A 95 -8.74 3.45 6.95
N GLN A 96 -8.71 3.08 8.24
CA GLN A 96 -9.05 3.99 9.33
C GLN A 96 -8.18 5.25 9.29
N PHE A 97 -6.87 5.10 9.08
CA PHE A 97 -5.96 6.24 8.89
C PHE A 97 -6.41 7.19 7.77
N LEU A 98 -6.88 6.67 6.64
CA LEU A 98 -7.40 7.51 5.54
C LEU A 98 -8.69 8.22 5.93
N VAL A 99 -9.57 7.54 6.68
CA VAL A 99 -10.82 8.13 7.20
C VAL A 99 -10.52 9.25 8.20
N ASP A 100 -9.54 9.05 9.08
CA ASP A 100 -9.13 10.03 10.08
C ASP A 100 -8.60 11.31 9.39
N ILE A 101 -7.80 11.19 8.33
CA ILE A 101 -7.37 12.35 7.53
C ILE A 101 -8.57 13.12 6.96
N MET A 102 -9.56 12.41 6.41
CA MET A 102 -10.75 13.06 5.83
C MET A 102 -11.55 13.86 6.87
N ASN A 103 -11.61 13.36 8.11
CA ASN A 103 -12.43 13.95 9.17
C ASN A 103 -11.69 15.01 10.00
N GLU A 104 -10.41 14.80 10.28
CA GLU A 104 -9.68 15.51 11.34
C GLU A 104 -8.55 16.40 10.84
N ASP A 105 -7.99 16.15 9.66
CA ASP A 105 -6.89 16.96 9.14
C ASP A 105 -7.41 18.32 8.64
N ASP A 106 -6.64 19.40 8.79
CA ASP A 106 -6.99 20.72 8.25
C ASP A 106 -6.32 20.98 6.89
N ASN A 107 -5.34 20.16 6.51
CA ASN A 107 -4.60 20.32 5.27
C ASN A 107 -5.38 19.77 4.08
N SER A 108 -5.78 20.66 3.16
CA SER A 108 -6.54 20.28 1.95
C SER A 108 -5.79 19.31 1.05
N SER A 109 -4.45 19.40 1.00
CA SER A 109 -3.60 18.50 0.22
C SER A 109 -3.65 17.08 0.78
N HIS A 110 -3.61 16.93 2.11
CA HIS A 110 -3.73 15.63 2.77
C HIS A 110 -5.11 15.02 2.52
N LYS A 111 -6.19 15.82 2.65
CA LYS A 111 -7.54 15.37 2.31
C LYS A 111 -7.66 14.92 0.87
N GLN A 112 -7.09 15.66 -0.07
CA GLN A 112 -7.09 15.25 -1.48
C GLN A 112 -6.37 13.93 -1.71
N ALA A 113 -5.21 13.73 -1.08
CA ALA A 113 -4.45 12.48 -1.17
C ALA A 113 -5.22 11.29 -0.54
N ALA A 114 -5.85 11.50 0.61
CA ALA A 114 -6.69 10.51 1.27
C ALA A 114 -7.93 10.18 0.43
N ALA A 115 -8.63 11.18 -0.09
CA ALA A 115 -9.79 11.01 -0.97
C ALA A 115 -9.42 10.25 -2.25
N LYS A 116 -8.29 10.59 -2.89
CA LYS A 116 -7.78 9.87 -4.06
C LYS A 116 -7.50 8.40 -3.70
N THR A 117 -6.86 8.15 -2.57
CA THR A 117 -6.56 6.78 -2.11
C THR A 117 -7.86 6.00 -1.83
N LEU A 118 -8.81 6.58 -1.09
CA LEU A 118 -10.12 6.00 -0.81
C LEU A 118 -10.86 5.62 -2.09
N SER A 119 -10.79 6.46 -3.13
CA SER A 119 -11.44 6.21 -4.42
C SER A 119 -10.94 4.93 -5.11
N TYR A 120 -9.70 4.51 -4.85
CA TYR A 120 -9.11 3.29 -5.40
C TYR A 120 -9.39 2.03 -4.58
N THR A 121 -9.93 2.15 -3.35
CA THR A 121 -10.18 0.97 -2.48
C THR A 121 -11.34 0.10 -2.99
N ASN A 122 -12.24 0.67 -3.81
CA ASN A 122 -13.47 0.03 -4.28
C ASN A 122 -14.38 -0.50 -3.15
N LEU A 123 -14.23 0.02 -1.92
CA LEU A 123 -15.07 -0.38 -0.79
C LEU A 123 -16.34 0.49 -0.73
N PRO A 124 -17.53 -0.09 -0.45
CA PRO A 124 -18.77 0.68 -0.30
C PRO A 124 -18.66 1.78 0.77
N GLN A 125 -18.01 1.50 1.90
CA GLN A 125 -17.82 2.49 2.97
C GLN A 125 -16.96 3.69 2.55
N ALA A 126 -16.08 3.53 1.55
CA ALA A 126 -15.32 4.66 1.01
C ALA A 126 -16.25 5.63 0.26
N VAL A 127 -17.30 5.13 -0.40
CA VAL A 127 -18.32 5.97 -1.07
C VAL A 127 -19.05 6.86 -0.07
N ASP A 128 -19.47 6.30 1.08
CA ASP A 128 -20.18 7.05 2.12
C ASP A 128 -19.34 8.18 2.72
N ILE A 129 -18.01 8.00 2.77
CA ILE A 129 -17.06 9.01 3.23
C ILE A 129 -16.86 10.08 2.16
N LEU A 130 -16.58 9.65 0.92
CA LEU A 130 -16.33 10.55 -0.21
C LEU A 130 -17.55 11.38 -0.58
N ALA A 131 -18.77 10.87 -0.41
CA ALA A 131 -19.99 11.62 -0.71
C ALA A 131 -20.22 12.83 0.22
N LYS A 132 -19.51 12.90 1.35
CA LYS A 132 -19.56 14.03 2.31
C LYS A 132 -18.51 15.10 2.03
N TYR A 133 -17.58 14.83 1.11
CA TYR A 133 -16.45 15.68 0.75
C TYR A 133 -16.69 16.34 -0.61
#